data_AF-A0A938WQD9-F1
#
_entry.id   AF-A0A938WQD9-F1
#
_cell.length_a   1.000
_cell.length_b   1.000
_cell.length_c   1.000
_cell.angle_alpha   90.00
_cell.angle_beta   90.00
_cell.angle_gamma   90.00
#
_symmetry.space_group_name_H-M   'P 1'
#
loop_
_entity.id
_entity.type
_entity.pdbx_description
1 polymer ?
#
loop_
_entity_poly.entity_id
_entity_poly.type
_entity_poly.pdbx_seq_one_letter_code
_entity_poly.pdbx_strand_id
1 'polypeptide(L)'
;MRRIDWTETMLSRLAELYPVETTAHTAYMLQIGVTAVKEKARELGLEKLAKSRWLERAGHISRHFDNRSYAEMAGDLGVSRTTVSRMARKLGLSRSKAKGYAMSSRVRNELVRR
;
A
#
# COMPACT_ATOMS: atom_id res chain seq x y z
N MET A 1 21.18 -27.10 5.91
CA MET A 1 20.45 -25.93 6.47
C MET A 1 20.23 -26.18 7.95
N ARG A 2 20.53 -25.22 8.84
CA ARG A 2 20.13 -25.33 10.25
C ARG A 2 18.61 -25.27 10.31
N ARG A 3 17.96 -26.28 10.89
CA ARG A 3 16.55 -26.20 11.28
C ARG A 3 16.45 -25.24 12.45
N ILE A 4 15.50 -24.33 12.37
CA ILE A 4 15.15 -23.42 13.46
C ILE A 4 13.94 -24.03 14.15
N ASP A 5 14.06 -24.25 15.45
CA ASP A 5 12.93 -24.67 16.27
C ASP A 5 12.09 -23.44 16.60
N TRP A 6 10.98 -23.27 15.88
CA TRP A 6 10.07 -22.15 16.07
C TRP A 6 9.26 -22.35 17.35
N THR A 7 9.56 -21.56 18.37
CA THR A 7 8.76 -21.51 19.61
C THR A 7 7.52 -20.62 19.41
N GLU A 8 6.49 -20.84 20.23
CA GLU A 8 5.26 -20.04 20.21
C GLU A 8 5.54 -18.54 20.41
N THR A 9 6.46 -18.18 21.31
CA THR A 9 6.89 -16.80 21.53
C THR A 9 7.48 -16.16 20.27
N MET A 10 8.27 -16.93 19.50
CA MET A 10 8.86 -16.44 18.25
C MET A 10 7.81 -16.27 17.15
N LEU A 11 6.82 -17.16 17.09
CA LEU A 11 5.70 -17.06 16.15
C LEU A 11 4.83 -15.83 16.46
N SER A 12 4.51 -15.59 17.74
CA SER A 12 3.75 -14.41 18.16
C SER A 12 4.48 -13.11 17.84
N ARG A 13 5.78 -13.01 18.16
CA ARG A 13 6.59 -11.84 17.79
C ARG A 13 6.72 -11.66 16.28
N LEU A 14 6.83 -12.74 15.52
CA LEU A 14 6.86 -12.68 14.06
C LEU A 14 5.53 -12.12 13.51
N ALA A 15 4.39 -12.58 14.02
CA ALA A 15 3.07 -12.11 13.61
C ALA A 15 2.84 -10.62 13.93
N GLU A 16 3.37 -10.13 15.05
CA GLU A 16 3.28 -8.73 15.45
C GLU A 16 4.20 -7.82 14.63
N LEU A 17 5.48 -8.19 14.52
CA LEU A 17 6.50 -7.34 13.91
C LEU A 17 6.48 -7.40 12.38
N TYR A 18 6.19 -8.56 11.79
CA TYR A 18 6.32 -8.73 10.35
C TYR A 18 5.43 -7.78 9.54
N PRO A 19 4.15 -7.54 9.87
CA PRO A 19 3.31 -6.65 9.06
C PRO A 19 3.79 -5.19 9.03
N VAL A 20 4.41 -4.71 10.11
CA VAL A 20 4.74 -3.29 10.31
C VAL A 20 6.23 -2.98 10.10
N GLU A 21 7.12 -3.85 10.56
CA GLU A 21 8.56 -3.63 10.53
C GLU A 21 9.22 -4.07 9.23
N THR A 22 10.47 -3.66 9.01
CA THR A 22 11.29 -4.22 7.93
C THR A 22 11.66 -5.67 8.23
N THR A 23 11.72 -6.52 7.20
CA THR A 23 12.08 -7.94 7.41
C THR A 23 13.48 -8.10 8.02
N ALA A 24 14.40 -7.18 7.74
CA ALA A 24 15.73 -7.18 8.36
C ALA A 24 15.66 -6.87 9.86
N HIS A 25 14.84 -5.90 10.26
CA HIS A 25 14.63 -5.58 11.67
C HIS A 25 13.92 -6.72 12.41
N THR A 26 12.88 -7.32 11.83
CA THR A 26 12.23 -8.52 12.40
C THR A 26 13.21 -9.67 12.59
N ALA A 27 14.10 -9.90 11.62
CA ALA A 27 15.14 -10.93 11.70
C ALA A 27 16.14 -10.67 12.82
N TYR A 28 16.58 -9.41 12.97
CA TYR A 28 17.42 -8.99 14.08
C TYR A 28 16.72 -9.20 15.45
N MET A 29 15.45 -8.82 15.59
CA MET A 29 14.70 -8.98 16.84
C MET A 29 14.47 -10.44 17.24
N LEU A 30 14.36 -11.33 16.26
CA LEU A 30 14.20 -12.77 16.46
C LEU A 30 15.53 -13.53 16.51
N GLN A 31 16.67 -12.85 16.28
CA GLN A 31 18.00 -13.46 16.16
C GLN A 31 18.04 -14.62 15.13
N ILE A 32 17.28 -14.47 14.05
CA ILE A 32 17.16 -15.45 12.96
C ILE A 32 17.61 -14.81 11.64
N GLY A 33 18.05 -15.63 10.68
CA GLY A 33 18.35 -15.16 9.33
C GLY A 33 17.12 -14.62 8.58
N VAL A 34 17.31 -13.54 7.81
CA VAL A 34 16.27 -12.88 7.01
C VAL A 34 15.49 -13.86 6.11
N THR A 35 16.19 -14.82 5.50
CA THR A 35 15.57 -15.84 4.63
C THR A 35 14.59 -16.72 5.40
N ALA A 36 14.97 -17.21 6.58
CA ALA A 36 14.11 -18.04 7.41
C ALA A 36 12.88 -17.27 7.92
N VAL A 37 13.03 -15.98 8.26
CA VAL A 37 11.90 -15.11 8.58
C VAL A 37 10.94 -14.97 7.39
N LYS A 38 11.46 -14.79 6.17
CA LYS A 38 10.62 -14.70 4.96
C LYS A 38 9.88 -16.01 4.68
N GLU A 39 10.56 -17.14 4.77
CA GLU A 39 9.96 -18.45 4.56
C GLU A 39 8.88 -18.73 5.60
N LYS A 40 9.16 -18.45 6.88
CA LYS A 40 8.18 -18.66 7.93
C LYS A 40 6.98 -17.72 7.84
N ALA A 41 7.21 -16.45 7.54
CA ALA A 41 6.11 -15.52 7.30
C ALA A 41 5.22 -15.96 6.13
N ARG A 42 5.82 -16.52 5.07
CA ARG A 42 5.07 -17.10 3.94
C ARG A 42 4.25 -18.32 4.36
N GLU A 43 4.82 -19.24 5.16
CA GLU A 43 4.09 -20.40 5.71
C GLU A 43 2.89 -19.97 6.57
N LEU A 44 3.06 -18.90 7.35
CA LEU A 44 2.01 -18.35 8.22
C LEU A 44 1.02 -17.43 7.49
N GLY A 45 1.20 -17.19 6.18
CA GLY A 45 0.36 -16.27 5.41
C GLY A 45 0.48 -14.80 5.83
N LEU A 46 1.57 -14.41 6.49
CA LEU A 46 1.81 -13.03 6.93
C LEU A 46 2.20 -12.15 5.74
N GLU A 47 1.49 -11.03 5.60
CA GLU A 47 1.80 -10.01 4.59
C GLU A 47 2.21 -8.68 5.23
N LYS A 48 2.98 -7.88 4.48
CA LYS A 48 3.32 -6.51 4.89
C LYS A 48 2.07 -5.62 4.80
N LEU A 49 1.80 -4.86 5.86
CA LEU A 49 0.69 -3.90 5.88
C LEU A 49 0.83 -2.85 4.76
N ALA A 50 2.06 -2.43 4.45
CA ALA A 50 2.32 -1.50 3.36
C ALA A 50 1.90 -2.05 1.99
N LYS A 51 2.07 -3.36 1.75
CA LYS A 51 1.65 -4.03 0.51
C LYS A 51 0.13 -4.09 0.42
N SER A 52 -0.55 -4.45 1.53
CA SER A 52 -2.01 -4.47 1.60
C SER A 52 -2.62 -3.09 1.36
N ARG A 53 -2.13 -2.05 2.06
CA ARG A 53 -2.58 -0.66 1.85
C ARG A 53 -2.31 -0.16 0.44
N TRP A 54 -1.23 -0.61 -0.20
CA TRP A 54 -0.98 -0.27 -1.61
C TRP A 54 -2.00 -0.93 -2.53
N LEU A 55 -2.32 -2.21 -2.33
CA LEU A 55 -3.31 -2.94 -3.12
C LEU A 55 -4.72 -2.34 -2.98
N GLU A 56 -5.12 -1.99 -1.77
CA GLU A 56 -6.40 -1.34 -1.49
C GLU A 56 -6.51 0.00 -2.23
N ARG A 57 -5.50 0.87 -2.07
CA ARG A 57 -5.43 2.15 -2.77
C ARG A 57 -5.40 1.98 -4.29
N ALA A 58 -4.63 1.03 -4.79
CA ALA A 58 -4.54 0.75 -6.21
C ALA A 58 -5.89 0.29 -6.78
N GLY A 59 -6.61 -0.58 -6.07
CA GLY A 59 -7.95 -1.03 -6.43
C GLY A 59 -8.94 0.13 -6.48
N HIS A 60 -8.92 1.02 -5.47
CA HIS A 60 -9.76 2.23 -5.46
C HIS A 60 -9.45 3.15 -6.64
N ILE A 61 -8.18 3.43 -6.89
CA ILE A 61 -7.74 4.29 -8.00
C ILE A 61 -8.17 3.70 -9.34
N SER A 62 -8.02 2.40 -9.54
CA SER A 62 -8.41 1.74 -10.78
C SER A 62 -9.93 1.81 -11.02
N ARG A 63 -10.76 1.52 -10.01
CA ARG A 63 -12.23 1.55 -10.14
C ARG A 63 -12.77 2.96 -10.40
N HIS A 64 -12.17 3.98 -9.80
CA HIS A 64 -12.64 5.36 -9.90
C HIS A 64 -11.88 6.20 -10.93
N PHE A 65 -10.96 5.60 -11.68
CA PHE A 65 -10.13 6.32 -12.62
C PHE A 65 -11.04 7.07 -13.60
N ASP A 66 -11.90 6.42 -14.36
CA ASP A 66 -12.57 7.11 -15.47
C ASP A 66 -13.50 8.26 -15.08
N ASN A 67 -14.06 8.23 -13.87
CA ASN A 67 -15.16 9.09 -13.45
C ASN A 67 -14.81 10.05 -12.31
N ARG A 68 -13.62 9.94 -11.68
CA ARG A 68 -13.20 10.85 -10.60
C ARG A 68 -11.85 11.51 -10.88
N SER A 69 -11.68 12.71 -10.35
CA SER A 69 -10.41 13.44 -10.37
C SER A 69 -9.43 12.86 -9.35
N TYR A 70 -8.14 13.17 -9.52
CA TYR A 70 -7.12 12.82 -8.51
C TYR A 70 -7.36 13.50 -7.15
N ALA A 71 -8.06 14.64 -7.11
CA ALA A 71 -8.36 15.34 -5.87
C ALA A 71 -9.47 14.61 -5.07
N GLU A 72 -10.53 14.16 -5.76
CA GLU A 72 -11.60 13.38 -5.13
C GLU A 72 -11.07 12.03 -4.62
N MET A 73 -10.31 11.29 -5.44
CA MET A 73 -9.69 10.03 -5.02
C MET A 73 -8.69 10.21 -3.87
N ALA A 74 -8.00 11.34 -3.82
CA ALA A 74 -7.11 11.69 -2.72
C ALA A 74 -7.88 11.90 -1.41
N GLY A 75 -9.03 12.57 -1.48
CA GLY A 75 -9.95 12.73 -0.37
C GLY A 75 -10.46 11.39 0.17
N ASP A 76 -10.93 10.50 -0.72
CA ASP A 76 -11.42 9.18 -0.32
C ASP A 76 -10.34 8.34 0.40
N LEU A 77 -9.09 8.42 -0.07
CA LEU A 77 -7.98 7.58 0.40
C LEU A 77 -7.17 8.19 1.55
N GLY A 78 -7.47 9.43 1.95
CA GLY A 78 -6.70 10.15 2.97
C GLY A 78 -5.22 10.35 2.58
N VAL A 79 -4.94 10.57 1.29
CA VAL A 79 -3.57 10.79 0.78
C VAL A 79 -3.51 12.03 -0.09
N SER A 80 -2.31 12.49 -0.44
CA SER A 80 -2.18 13.63 -1.36
C SER A 80 -2.58 13.28 -2.79
N ARG A 81 -3.06 14.30 -3.53
CA ARG A 81 -3.29 14.22 -5.00
C ARG A 81 -2.06 13.71 -5.76
N THR A 82 -0.87 14.14 -5.34
CA THR A 82 0.40 13.72 -5.95
C THR A 82 0.67 12.24 -5.73
N THR A 83 0.33 11.71 -4.54
CA THR A 83 0.41 10.27 -4.25
C THR A 83 -0.47 9.47 -5.19
N VAL A 84 -1.73 9.88 -5.37
CA VAL A 84 -2.67 9.25 -6.31
C VAL A 84 -2.12 9.27 -7.74
N SER A 85 -1.61 10.42 -8.20
CA SER A 85 -1.02 10.56 -9.53
C SER A 85 0.16 9.60 -9.77
N ARG A 86 1.08 9.47 -8.78
CA ARG A 86 2.20 8.53 -8.85
C ARG A 86 1.72 7.07 -8.87
N MET A 87 0.71 6.73 -8.07
CA MET A 87 0.13 5.39 -8.05
C MET A 87 -0.57 5.07 -9.37
N ALA A 88 -1.37 5.97 -9.93
CA ALA A 88 -2.01 5.81 -11.24
C ALA A 88 -0.97 5.58 -12.34
N ARG A 89 0.13 6.34 -12.36
CA ARG A 89 1.24 6.13 -13.29
C ARG A 89 1.88 4.74 -13.11
N LYS A 90 2.07 4.29 -11.87
CA LYS A 90 2.60 2.95 -11.57
C LYS A 90 1.66 1.82 -12.03
N LEU A 91 0.35 2.10 -12.08
CA LEU A 91 -0.68 1.19 -12.60
C LEU A 91 -0.84 1.28 -14.14
N GLY A 92 -0.07 2.13 -14.83
CA GLY A 92 -0.20 2.34 -16.28
C GLY A 92 -1.44 3.13 -16.68
N LEU A 93 -2.15 3.74 -15.72
CA LEU A 93 -3.37 4.49 -15.98
C LEU A 93 -3.02 5.89 -16.49
N SER A 94 -3.51 6.23 -17.68
CA SER A 94 -3.31 7.54 -18.32
C SER A 94 -4.62 8.10 -18.85
N ARG A 95 -4.74 9.43 -18.91
CA ARG A 95 -5.87 10.14 -19.54
C ARG A 95 -5.35 11.25 -20.42
N SER A 96 -6.17 11.64 -21.39
CA SER A 96 -5.91 12.86 -22.15
C SER A 96 -5.87 14.08 -21.21
N LYS A 97 -5.00 15.04 -21.53
CA LYS A 97 -4.88 16.28 -20.77
C LYS A 97 -6.22 17.02 -20.67
N ALA A 98 -6.98 17.05 -21.76
CA ALA A 98 -8.32 17.67 -21.81
C ALA A 98 -9.28 17.08 -20.77
N LYS A 99 -9.40 15.74 -20.70
CA LYS A 99 -10.26 15.07 -19.70
C LYS A 99 -9.76 15.35 -18.28
N GLY A 100 -8.45 15.34 -18.04
CA GLY A 100 -7.86 15.69 -16.75
C GLY A 100 -8.15 17.13 -16.31
N TYR A 101 -8.08 18.10 -17.23
CA TYR A 101 -8.37 19.50 -16.95
C TYR A 101 -9.86 19.74 -16.68
N ALA A 102 -10.76 19.15 -17.47
CA ALA A 102 -12.20 19.27 -17.27
C ALA A 102 -12.60 18.81 -15.86
N MET A 103 -12.09 17.65 -15.42
CA MET A 103 -12.36 17.11 -14.08
C MET A 103 -11.77 17.98 -12.98
N SER A 104 -10.54 18.47 -13.16
CA SER A 104 -9.90 19.35 -12.17
C SER A 104 -10.61 20.70 -12.05
N SER A 105 -11.11 21.22 -13.17
CA SER A 105 -11.86 22.48 -13.22
C SER A 105 -13.20 22.34 -12.51
N ARG A 106 -13.94 21.25 -12.75
CA ARG A 106 -15.20 20.94 -12.06
C ARG A 106 -15.02 20.96 -10.54
N VAL A 107 -14.04 20.20 -10.04
CA VAL A 107 -13.77 20.10 -8.59
C VAL A 107 -13.37 21.45 -8.00
N ARG A 108 -12.56 22.24 -8.72
CA ARG A 108 -12.21 23.60 -8.26
C ARG A 108 -13.44 24.50 -8.16
N ASN A 109 -14.32 24.47 -9.16
CA ASN A 109 -15.54 25.28 -9.17
C ASN A 109 -16.51 24.88 -8.05
N GLU A 110 -16.61 23.59 -7.73
CA GLU A 110 -17.40 23.10 -6.59
C GLU A 110 -16.84 23.60 -5.25
N LEU A 111 -15.51 23.66 -5.08
CA LEU A 111 -14.88 24.15 -3.85
C LEU A 111 -15.05 25.66 -3.65
N VAL A 112 -14.99 26.46 -4.71
CA VAL A 112 -15.16 27.93 -4.62
C VAL A 112 -16.60 28.34 -4.30
N ARG A 113 -17.57 27.47 -4.57
CA ARG A 113 -19.00 27.72 -4.32
C ARG A 113 -19.47 27.32 -2.90
N ARG A 114 -18.60 26.70 -2.10
CA ARG A 114 -18.85 26.33 -0.70
C ARG A 114 -18.27 27.39 0.23
#